data_AF-A0A2U3RPS4-F1
#
_entry.id   AF-A0A2U3RPS4-F1
#
_cell.length_a   1.000
_cell.length_b   1.000
_cell.length_c   1.000
_cell.angle_alpha   90.00
_cell.angle_beta   90.00
_cell.angle_gamma   90.00
#
_symmetry.space_group_name_H-M   'P 1'
#
loop_
_entity.id
_entity.type
_entity.pdbx_description
1 polymer ?
#
loop_
_entity_poly.entity_id
_entity_poly.type
_entity_poly.pdbx_seq_one_letter_code
_entity_poly.pdbx_strand_id
1 'polypeptide(L)' 'MVDILRKADCLKRSKGGRKNKLNLEEQLLMVLEYLREYRTYFHIDQNYGISESSAYKDVKWVEDTLVKTQTLLF' A
#
# COMPACT_ATOMS: atom_id res chain seq x y z
N MET A 1 -5.96 3.41 -10.69
CA MET A 1 -5.33 3.56 -9.36
C MET A 1 -3.91 2.98 -9.36
N VAL A 2 -3.72 1.74 -9.84
CA VAL A 2 -2.37 1.12 -9.94
C VAL A 2 -1.38 1.96 -10.75
N ASP A 3 -1.78 2.58 -11.86
CA ASP A 3 -0.87 3.43 -12.67
C ASP A 3 -0.35 4.66 -11.91
N ILE A 4 -1.17 5.22 -11.01
CA ILE A 4 -0.78 6.33 -10.13
C ILE A 4 0.27 5.84 -9.14
N LEU A 5 0.01 4.70 -8.48
CA LEU A 5 0.95 4.07 -7.57
C LEU A 5 2.24 3.68 -8.29
N ARG A 6 2.17 3.24 -9.55
CA ARG A 6 3.33 2.91 -10.37
C ARG A 6 4.20 4.13 -10.63
N LYS A 7 3.61 5.27 -10.99
CA LYS A 7 4.34 6.54 -11.14
C LYS A 7 4.99 6.96 -9.81
N ALA A 8 4.27 6.86 -8.70
CA ALA A 8 4.78 7.19 -7.37
C ALA A 8 5.90 6.23 -6.91
N ASP A 9 5.79 4.93 -7.22
CA ASP A 9 6.81 3.93 -6.92
C ASP A 9 8.07 4.16 -7.76
N CYS A 10 7.96 4.50 -9.04
CA CYS A 10 9.11 4.90 -9.85
C CYS A 10 9.87 6.07 -9.22
N LEU A 11 9.17 7.09 -8.71
CA LEU A 11 9.76 8.23 -8.01
C LEU A 11 10.33 7.86 -6.63
N LYS A 12 9.74 6.89 -5.94
CA LYS A 12 10.24 6.38 -4.66
C LYS A 12 11.51 5.57 -4.86
N ARG A 13 11.52 4.71 -5.88
CA ARG A 13 12.67 3.87 -6.27
C ARG A 13 13.86 4.68 -6.75
N SER A 14 13.64 5.82 -7.43
CA SER A 14 14.75 6.68 -7.85
C SER A 14 15.49 7.31 -6.66
N LYS A 15 14.82 7.46 -5.51
CA LYS A 15 15.43 7.91 -4.25
C LYS A 15 16.15 6.80 -3.49
N GLY A 16 16.12 5.56 -4.00
CA GLY A 16 16.68 4.38 -3.35
C GLY A 16 15.79 3.80 -2.26
N GLY A 17 16.26 2.71 -1.64
CA GLY A 17 15.57 2.04 -0.54
C GLY A 17 15.34 0.54 -0.77
N ARG A 18 14.82 -0.13 0.25
CA ARG A 18 14.54 -1.57 0.20
C ARG A 18 13.28 -1.82 -0.63
N LYS A 19 13.35 -2.82 -1.51
CA LYS A 19 12.20 -3.29 -2.28
C LYS A 19 11.15 -3.86 -1.32
N ASN A 20 9.89 -3.49 -1.52
CA ASN A 20 8.77 -4.10 -0.81
C ASN A 20 8.62 -5.57 -1.21
N LYS A 21 8.11 -6.37 -0.28
CA LYS A 21 7.90 -7.82 -0.48
C LYS A 21 6.71 -8.08 -1.43
N LEU A 22 5.69 -7.24 -1.36
CA LEU A 22 4.48 -7.30 -2.19
C LEU A 22 4.64 -6.47 -3.47
N ASN A 23 4.00 -6.93 -4.53
CA ASN A 23 3.83 -6.17 -5.77
C ASN A 23 2.81 -5.04 -5.56
N LEU A 24 2.84 -4.01 -6.42
CA LEU A 24 1.94 -2.85 -6.30
C LEU A 24 0.46 -3.21 -6.32
N GLU A 25 0.08 -4.23 -7.10
CA GLU A 25 -1.30 -4.72 -7.17
C GLU A 25 -1.72 -5.42 -5.87
N GLU A 26 -0.84 -6.26 -5.30
CA GLU A 26 -1.07 -6.94 -4.03
C GLU A 26 -1.15 -5.93 -2.88
N GLN A 27 -0.30 -4.91 -2.91
CA GLN A 27 -0.37 -3.82 -1.93
C GLN A 27 -1.70 -3.08 -2.03
N LEU A 28 -2.12 -2.69 -3.24
CA LEU A 28 -3.40 -2.02 -3.42
C LEU A 28 -4.57 -2.89 -2.96
N LEU A 29 -4.55 -4.19 -3.30
CA LEU A 29 -5.58 -5.13 -2.87
C LEU A 29 -5.65 -5.21 -1.34
N MET A 30 -4.51 -5.39 -0.67
CA MET A 30 -4.41 -5.41 0.78
C MET A 30 -4.99 -4.14 1.42
N VAL A 31 -4.70 -2.94 0.87
CA VAL A 31 -5.27 -1.68 1.37
C VAL A 31 -6.77 -1.62 1.17
N LEU A 32 -7.29 -2.11 0.04
CA LEU A 32 -8.72 -2.14 -0.22
C LEU A 32 -9.45 -3.11 0.72
N GLU A 33 -8.86 -4.27 1.02
CA GLU A 33 -9.38 -5.21 2.03
C GLU A 33 -9.37 -4.57 3.42
N TYR A 34 -8.29 -3.86 3.78
CA TYR A 34 -8.20 -3.11 5.02
C TYR A 34 -9.30 -2.06 5.14
N LEU A 35 -9.50 -1.23 4.11
CA LEU A 35 -10.50 -0.15 4.12
C LEU A 35 -11.94 -0.66 4.09
N ARG A 36 -12.21 -1.74 3.36
CA ARG A 36 -13.57 -2.27 3.18
C ARG A 36 -14.02 -3.14 4.36
N GLU A 37 -13.13 -3.98 4.88
CA GLU A 37 -13.47 -4.96 5.93
C GLU A 37 -12.96 -4.54 7.31
N TYR A 38 -12.22 -3.43 7.43
CA TYR A 38 -11.52 -3.02 8.67
C TYR A 38 -10.70 -4.17 9.27
N ARG A 39 -10.10 -5.02 8.42
CA ARG A 39 -9.25 -6.13 8.85
C ARG A 39 -8.10 -5.61 9.70
N THR A 40 -7.78 -6.32 10.78
CA THR A 40 -6.63 -5.96 11.61
C THR A 40 -5.32 -6.26 10.86
N TYR A 41 -4.25 -5.52 11.18
CA TYR A 41 -2.93 -5.77 10.59
C TYR A 41 -2.42 -7.20 10.88
N PHE A 42 -2.85 -7.80 11.98
CA PHE A 42 -2.59 -9.20 12.29
C PHE A 42 -3.13 -10.15 11.21
N HIS A 43 -4.37 -9.96 10.75
CA HIS A 43 -4.93 -10.79 9.67
C HIS A 43 -4.19 -10.58 8.34
N ILE A 44 -3.73 -9.34 8.09
CA ILE A 44 -2.93 -9.02 6.91
C ILE A 44 -1.56 -9.71 6.97
N ASP A 45 -0.92 -9.74 8.14
CA ASP A 45 0.34 -10.47 8.34
C ASP A 45 0.20 -11.96 8.02
N GLN A 46 -0.87 -12.59 8.48
CA GLN A 46 -1.14 -14.00 8.20
C GLN A 46 -1.43 -14.27 6.71
N ASN A 47 -2.21 -13.42 6.06
CA ASN A 47 -2.61 -13.63 4.66
C ASN A 47 -1.47 -13.34 3.66
N TYR A 48 -0.69 -12.28 3.90
CA TYR A 48 0.31 -11.78 2.96
C TYR A 48 1.76 -12.08 3.40
N GLY A 49 1.95 -12.63 4.59
CA GLY A 49 3.27 -12.97 5.14
C GLY A 49 4.16 -11.76 5.33
N ILE A 50 3.59 -10.61 5.72
CA ILE A 50 4.32 -9.35 5.98
C ILE A 50 4.06 -8.88 7.40
N SER A 51 5.08 -8.40 8.10
CA SER A 51 4.89 -7.91 9.47
C SER A 51 3.85 -6.79 9.55
N GLU A 52 3.12 -6.70 10.67
CA GLU A 52 2.11 -5.67 10.92
C GLU A 52 2.64 -4.25 10.66
N SER A 53 3.87 -3.98 11.08
CA SER A 53 4.55 -2.70 10.85
C SER A 53 4.78 -2.39 9.37
N SER A 54 5.00 -3.43 8.54
CA SER A 54 5.12 -3.29 7.09
C SER A 54 3.75 -3.03 6.45
N ALA A 55 2.73 -3.78 6.88
CA ALA A 55 1.35 -3.58 6.45
C ALA A 55 0.87 -2.15 6.73
N TYR A 56 1.12 -1.62 7.94
CA TYR A 56 0.79 -0.23 8.29
C TYR A 56 1.48 0.79 7.38
N LYS A 57 2.79 0.62 7.13
CA LYS A 57 3.57 1.52 6.26
C LYS A 57 3.05 1.50 4.84
N ASP A 58 2.66 0.34 4.34
CA ASP A 58 2.14 0.16 3.00
C ASP A 58 0.75 0.78 2.85
N VAL A 59 -0.16 0.53 3.81
CA VAL A 59 -1.48 1.20 3.87
C VAL A 59 -1.32 2.71 3.85
N LYS A 60 -0.52 3.25 4.78
CA LYS A 60 -0.29 4.69 4.89
C LYS A 60 0.30 5.29 3.62
N TRP A 61 1.25 4.60 2.99
CA TRP A 61 1.87 5.09 1.76
C TRP A 61 0.88 5.13 0.59
N VAL A 62 0.05 4.09 0.44
CA VAL A 62 -0.98 4.05 -0.61
C VAL A 62 -2.02 5.14 -0.39
N GLU A 63 -2.52 5.29 0.85
CA GLU A 63 -3.46 6.34 1.21
C GLU A 63 -2.88 7.74 0.92
N ASP A 64 -1.69 8.06 1.44
CA ASP A 64 -1.03 9.35 1.22
C ASP A 64 -0.84 9.64 -0.27
N THR A 65 -0.48 8.63 -1.06
CA THR A 65 -0.26 8.78 -2.50
C THR A 65 -1.56 9.06 -3.25
N LEU A 66 -2.64 8.37 -2.88
CA LEU A 66 -3.94 8.52 -3.53
C LEU A 66 -4.69 9.79 -3.10
N VAL A 67 -4.52 10.22 -1.84
CA VAL A 67 -5.03 11.50 -1.32
C VAL A 67 -4.32 12.66 -2.01
N LYS A 68 -2.99 12.63 -2.15
CA LYS A 68 -2.23 13.66 -2.88
C LYS A 68 -2.60 13.80 -4.34
N THR A 69 -3.09 12.72 -4.94
CA THR A 69 -3.52 12.70 -6.35
C THR A 69 -5.01 12.96 -6.51
N GLN A 70 -5.70 13.37 -5.43
CA GLN A 70 -7.10 13.78 -5.39
C GLN A 70 -8.05 12.72 -6.01
N THR A 71 -7.64 11.46 -5.96
CA THR A 71 -8.40 10.32 -6.51
C THR A 71 -9.15 9.57 -5.40
N LEU A 72 -8.65 9.64 -4.17
CA LEU A 72 -9.40 9.25 -2.96
C LEU A 72 -9.99 10.50 -2.31
N LEU A 73 -11.08 11.00 -2.87
CA LEU A 73 -12.04 11.81 -2.13
C LEU A 73 -13.20 10.87 -1.79
N PHE A 74 -13.23 10.42 -0.53
CA PHE A 74 -14.43 9.94 0.12
C PHE A 74 -14.96 11.07 1.00
#